data_AF-A0A423JMJ2-F1
#
_entry.id   AF-A0A423JMJ2-F1
#
_cell.length_a   1.000
_cell.length_b   1.000
_cell.length_c   1.000
_cell.angle_alpha   90.00
_cell.angle_beta   90.00
_cell.angle_gamma   90.00
#
_symmetry.space_group_name_H-M   'P 1'
#
loop_
_entity.id
_entity.type
_entity.pdbx_description
1 polymer ?
#
loop_
_entity_poly.entity_id
_entity_poly.type
_entity_poly.pdbx_seq_one_letter_code
_entity_poly.pdbx_strand_id
1 'polypeptide(L)'
;MPDFSLLDWAVALLIAQAILGALDTIYHHELTVALPYRHSARLELSIHALRSCFYGILFLGMAHLAFQGTWAIVIALLFALEICLTLWDFVVEDRSRKLPAIERIMHTVLAVNGGAFFALYGVQLAQWASLPTGLTAIDFGWRGWLLTLFAIGVTASGIRDGLAALRMQREGKPSNPFAGGTYKRVLVTGGTGFIGEVLVNQLLDAGHTVSVLARDPLKAAYLFDGRARCVRSLSKLGYDETFDVVINLAGAPVAGPRWSEKRQAQLIASRVNTTEALMTWLKNAKHKPALWIQASAIGFYGVRDASESLDEGASKGDGFMAELCAQWEAAAQPATEFGVRQVVLRLGVVFGPGGALLPLLIPFRLGFGGRMGDGRQIMSWVHRDDVIQVIARAFEDDSLSGTYNLVAPEAVSQGVFASRVGKALKRPVWFHIPAAPVRALAGEMAQLFFDGQRVVPSRLTEAGYTFRYPTLDAALRDLA
;
A
#
# COMPACT_ATOMS: atom_id res chain seq x y z
N MET A 1 -6.89 -49.72 -10.38
CA MET A 1 -7.09 -48.26 -10.22
C MET A 1 -8.43 -47.95 -10.87
N PRO A 2 -9.31 -47.11 -10.31
CA PRO A 2 -10.55 -46.75 -11.00
C PRO A 2 -10.20 -46.09 -12.34
N ASP A 3 -10.81 -46.53 -13.44
CA ASP A 3 -10.65 -45.90 -14.76
C ASP A 3 -11.39 -44.57 -14.76
N PHE A 4 -10.68 -43.49 -14.45
CA PHE A 4 -11.23 -42.13 -14.52
C PHE A 4 -11.31 -41.68 -15.98
N SER A 5 -12.47 -41.16 -16.38
CA SER A 5 -12.61 -40.54 -17.70
C SER A 5 -11.80 -39.24 -17.79
N LEU A 6 -11.47 -38.79 -19.01
CA LEU A 6 -10.85 -37.48 -19.24
C LEU A 6 -11.63 -36.33 -18.58
N LEU A 7 -12.96 -36.44 -18.61
CA LEU A 7 -13.87 -35.48 -18.00
C LEU A 7 -13.79 -35.49 -16.47
N ASP A 8 -13.60 -36.65 -15.84
CA ASP A 8 -13.40 -36.74 -14.37
C ASP A 8 -12.13 -36.01 -13.92
N TRP A 9 -11.04 -36.15 -14.67
CA TRP A 9 -9.80 -35.42 -14.40
C TRP A 9 -9.95 -33.92 -14.62
N ALA A 10 -10.64 -33.51 -15.69
CA ALA A 10 -10.94 -32.10 -15.91
C ALA A 10 -11.75 -31.49 -14.75
N VAL A 11 -12.77 -32.18 -14.25
CA VAL A 11 -13.56 -31.74 -13.10
C VAL A 11 -12.71 -31.67 -11.82
N ALA A 12 -11.80 -32.62 -11.59
CA ALA A 12 -10.89 -32.57 -10.45
C ALA A 12 -9.95 -31.35 -10.50
N LEU A 13 -9.38 -31.05 -11.68
CA LEU A 13 -8.55 -29.87 -11.90
C LEU A 13 -9.35 -28.58 -11.73
N LEU A 14 -10.62 -28.55 -12.16
CA LEU A 14 -11.52 -27.41 -11.98
C LEU A 14 -11.80 -27.13 -10.50
N ILE A 15 -12.03 -28.19 -9.70
CA ILE A 15 -12.21 -28.07 -8.24
C ILE A 15 -10.92 -27.53 -7.60
N ALA A 16 -9.76 -28.07 -7.98
CA ALA A 16 -8.48 -27.56 -7.50
C ALA A 16 -8.27 -26.08 -7.88
N GLN A 17 -8.63 -25.70 -9.10
CA GLN A 17 -8.58 -24.31 -9.59
C GLN A 17 -9.48 -23.40 -8.75
N ALA A 18 -10.70 -23.84 -8.45
CA ALA A 18 -11.65 -23.07 -7.65
C ALA A 18 -11.16 -22.86 -6.21
N ILE A 19 -10.55 -23.89 -5.59
CA ILE A 19 -9.96 -23.78 -4.24
C ILE A 19 -8.79 -22.80 -4.25
N LEU A 20 -7.86 -22.94 -5.20
CA LEU A 20 -6.70 -22.06 -5.30
C LEU A 20 -7.12 -20.61 -5.59
N GLY A 21 -8.07 -20.39 -6.49
CA GLY A 21 -8.59 -19.06 -6.81
C GLY A 21 -9.33 -18.41 -5.63
N ALA A 22 -10.07 -19.20 -4.84
CA ALA A 22 -10.70 -18.72 -3.61
C ALA A 22 -9.64 -18.31 -2.56
N LEU A 23 -8.59 -19.11 -2.38
CA LEU A 23 -7.48 -18.78 -1.48
C LEU A 23 -6.77 -17.50 -1.92
N ASP A 24 -6.53 -17.35 -3.21
CA ASP A 24 -5.90 -16.16 -3.78
C ASP A 24 -6.73 -14.89 -3.55
N THR A 25 -8.03 -14.96 -3.84
CA THR A 25 -8.98 -13.87 -3.60
C THR A 25 -9.01 -13.47 -2.11
N ILE A 26 -9.13 -14.45 -1.21
CA ILE A 26 -9.23 -14.17 0.23
C ILE A 26 -7.90 -13.66 0.78
N TYR A 27 -6.79 -14.34 0.48
CA TYR A 27 -5.49 -14.03 1.09
C TYR A 27 -4.84 -12.80 0.47
N HIS A 28 -4.73 -12.75 -0.85
CA HIS A 28 -4.06 -11.66 -1.53
C HIS A 28 -4.98 -10.45 -1.68
N HIS A 29 -6.15 -10.62 -2.30
CA HIS A 29 -6.96 -9.47 -2.69
C HIS A 29 -7.69 -8.82 -1.51
N GLU A 30 -8.17 -9.61 -0.54
CA GLU A 30 -8.91 -9.10 0.61
C GLU A 30 -8.01 -8.84 1.83
N LEU A 31 -7.25 -9.84 2.28
CA LEU A 31 -6.54 -9.74 3.55
C LEU A 31 -5.28 -8.87 3.48
N THR A 32 -4.46 -9.05 2.43
CA THR A 32 -3.17 -8.36 2.33
C THR A 32 -3.25 -7.06 1.54
N VAL A 33 -3.99 -7.03 0.43
CA VAL A 33 -4.05 -5.84 -0.44
C VAL A 33 -5.26 -4.97 -0.13
N ALA A 34 -6.38 -5.58 0.27
CA ALA A 34 -7.65 -4.89 0.51
C ALA A 34 -8.08 -4.02 -0.66
N LEU A 35 -8.05 -4.60 -1.87
CA LEU A 35 -8.37 -3.92 -3.13
C LEU A 35 -9.68 -3.09 -3.08
N PRO A 36 -10.79 -3.57 -2.45
CA PRO A 36 -12.03 -2.81 -2.37
C PRO A 36 -11.95 -1.44 -1.70
N TYR A 37 -10.85 -1.15 -0.97
CA TYR A 37 -10.62 0.11 -0.26
C TYR A 37 -9.51 0.95 -0.89
N ARG A 38 -8.95 0.52 -2.03
CA ARG A 38 -7.89 1.25 -2.73
C ARG A 38 -8.48 1.96 -3.93
N HIS A 39 -8.64 3.28 -3.89
CA HIS A 39 -9.23 4.06 -5.00
C HIS A 39 -8.56 3.82 -6.37
N SER A 40 -7.27 3.48 -6.40
CA SER A 40 -6.54 3.15 -7.64
C SER A 40 -6.89 1.77 -8.22
N ALA A 41 -7.54 0.88 -7.47
CA ALA A 41 -7.85 -0.50 -7.86
C ALA A 41 -9.18 -0.65 -8.61
N ARG A 42 -9.85 0.46 -8.98
CA ARG A 42 -11.16 0.41 -9.66
C ARG A 42 -11.15 -0.47 -10.91
N LEU A 43 -10.12 -0.34 -11.75
CA LEU A 43 -10.00 -1.11 -12.99
C LEU A 43 -9.83 -2.60 -12.69
N GLU A 44 -8.94 -2.93 -11.75
CA GLU A 44 -8.67 -4.29 -11.27
C GLU A 44 -9.95 -4.93 -10.72
N LEU A 45 -10.69 -4.25 -9.84
CA LEU A 45 -11.98 -4.71 -9.32
C LEU A 45 -13.06 -4.89 -10.41
N SER A 46 -13.05 -4.05 -11.44
CA SER A 46 -13.99 -4.18 -12.56
C SER A 46 -13.68 -5.42 -13.40
N ILE A 47 -12.40 -5.71 -13.62
CA ILE A 47 -11.93 -6.91 -14.31
C ILE A 47 -12.27 -8.15 -13.48
N HIS A 48 -12.02 -8.14 -12.17
CA HIS A 48 -12.38 -9.23 -11.27
C HIS A 48 -13.89 -9.49 -11.27
N ALA A 49 -14.71 -8.45 -11.15
CA ALA A 49 -16.17 -8.57 -11.19
C ALA A 49 -16.65 -9.25 -12.48
N LEU A 50 -16.10 -8.83 -13.63
CA LEU A 50 -16.42 -9.42 -14.93
C LEU A 50 -15.98 -10.89 -15.02
N ARG A 51 -14.72 -11.20 -14.63
CA ARG A 51 -14.18 -12.57 -14.60
C ARG A 51 -15.00 -13.48 -13.69
N SER A 52 -15.36 -13.02 -12.50
CA SER A 52 -16.16 -13.75 -11.53
C SER A 52 -17.56 -14.11 -12.05
N CYS A 53 -18.21 -13.22 -12.80
CA CYS A 53 -19.48 -13.54 -13.46
C CYS A 53 -19.32 -14.67 -14.49
N PHE A 54 -18.25 -14.66 -15.29
CA PHE A 54 -17.98 -15.75 -16.22
C PHE A 54 -17.68 -17.07 -15.52
N TYR A 55 -16.88 -17.06 -14.46
CA TYR A 55 -16.63 -18.27 -13.66
C TYR A 55 -17.89 -18.80 -13.00
N GLY A 56 -18.79 -17.93 -12.52
CA GLY A 56 -20.08 -18.35 -11.97
C GLY A 56 -20.92 -19.14 -12.98
N ILE A 57 -21.02 -18.63 -14.22
CA ILE A 57 -21.74 -19.29 -15.32
C ILE A 57 -21.06 -20.62 -15.67
N LEU A 58 -19.73 -20.62 -15.82
CA LEU A 58 -18.96 -21.80 -16.20
C LEU A 58 -19.06 -22.90 -15.13
N PHE A 59 -18.81 -22.59 -13.85
CA PHE A 59 -18.90 -23.57 -12.77
C PHE A 59 -20.31 -24.16 -12.64
N LEU A 60 -21.36 -23.33 -12.71
CA LEU A 60 -22.73 -23.80 -12.61
C LEU A 60 -23.12 -24.69 -13.80
N GLY A 61 -22.75 -24.28 -15.01
CA GLY A 61 -23.04 -25.05 -16.22
C GLY A 61 -22.27 -26.36 -16.25
N MET A 62 -20.96 -26.32 -16.00
CA MET A 62 -20.10 -27.51 -16.00
C MET A 62 -20.38 -28.47 -14.86
N ALA A 63 -21.02 -28.02 -13.78
CA ALA A 63 -21.41 -28.86 -12.67
C ALA A 63 -22.50 -29.88 -13.04
N HIS A 64 -23.37 -29.55 -14.01
CA HIS A 64 -24.59 -30.31 -14.28
C HIS A 64 -24.91 -30.56 -15.75
N LEU A 65 -24.16 -29.98 -16.70
CA LEU A 65 -24.52 -30.00 -18.12
C LEU A 65 -23.36 -30.50 -19.01
N ALA A 66 -23.72 -31.29 -20.01
CA ALA A 66 -22.94 -31.51 -21.21
C ALA A 66 -23.36 -30.50 -22.28
N PHE A 67 -22.39 -29.82 -22.88
CA PHE A 67 -22.60 -28.83 -23.92
C PHE A 67 -22.39 -29.47 -25.28
N GLN A 68 -23.45 -29.95 -25.93
CA GLN A 68 -23.38 -30.67 -27.20
C GLN A 68 -23.65 -29.76 -28.40
N GLY A 69 -23.02 -30.08 -29.54
CA GLY A 69 -23.14 -29.32 -30.79
C GLY A 69 -22.69 -27.88 -30.65
N THR A 70 -23.54 -26.92 -31.04
CA THR A 70 -23.17 -25.49 -31.02
C THR A 70 -22.89 -24.96 -29.61
N TRP A 71 -23.49 -25.54 -28.57
CA TRP A 71 -23.19 -25.16 -27.18
C TRP A 71 -21.74 -25.46 -26.80
N ALA A 72 -21.13 -26.52 -27.35
CA ALA A 72 -19.70 -26.81 -27.14
C ALA A 72 -18.82 -25.66 -27.65
N ILE A 73 -19.18 -25.10 -28.82
CA ILE A 73 -18.47 -23.98 -29.44
C ILE A 73 -18.63 -22.71 -28.61
N VAL A 74 -19.85 -22.45 -28.11
CA VAL A 74 -20.11 -21.29 -27.22
C VAL A 74 -19.23 -21.35 -25.97
N ILE A 75 -19.14 -22.52 -25.32
CA ILE A 75 -18.28 -22.69 -24.14
C ILE A 75 -16.80 -22.58 -24.49
N ALA A 76 -16.37 -23.12 -25.63
CA ALA A 76 -14.99 -22.95 -26.09
C ALA A 76 -14.62 -21.46 -26.31
N LEU A 77 -15.52 -20.68 -26.92
CA LEU A 77 -15.34 -19.23 -27.08
C LEU A 77 -15.32 -18.50 -25.73
N LEU A 78 -16.16 -18.94 -24.78
CA LEU A 78 -16.19 -18.38 -23.44
C LEU A 78 -14.86 -18.64 -22.69
N PHE A 79 -14.26 -19.81 -22.84
CA PHE A 79 -12.93 -20.09 -22.31
C PHE A 79 -11.84 -19.27 -23.00
N ALA A 80 -11.89 -19.10 -24.33
CA ALA A 80 -10.94 -18.24 -25.02
C ALA A 80 -11.00 -16.79 -24.50
N LEU A 81 -12.21 -16.26 -24.28
CA LEU A 81 -12.40 -14.94 -23.69
C LEU A 81 -11.85 -14.89 -22.25
N GLU A 82 -12.12 -15.91 -21.43
CA GLU A 82 -11.61 -16.00 -20.07
C GLU A 82 -10.07 -16.00 -20.05
N ILE A 83 -9.41 -16.76 -20.94
CA ILE A 83 -7.95 -16.80 -21.02
C ILE A 83 -7.42 -15.41 -21.36
N CYS A 84 -8.04 -14.71 -22.32
CA CYS A 84 -7.67 -13.33 -22.65
C CYS A 84 -7.84 -12.38 -21.47
N LEU A 85 -8.94 -12.49 -20.71
CA LEU A 85 -9.19 -11.67 -19.52
C LEU A 85 -8.18 -11.97 -18.41
N THR A 86 -7.83 -13.24 -18.20
CA THR A 86 -6.83 -13.66 -17.20
C THR A 86 -5.43 -13.16 -17.55
N LEU A 87 -5.05 -13.20 -18.83
CA LEU A 87 -3.79 -12.62 -19.30
C LEU A 87 -3.78 -11.10 -19.18
N TRP A 88 -4.89 -10.43 -19.50
CA TRP A 88 -5.03 -8.98 -19.30
C TRP A 88 -4.87 -8.62 -17.83
N ASP A 89 -5.55 -9.34 -16.94
CA ASP A 89 -5.53 -9.08 -15.50
C ASP A 89 -4.12 -9.14 -14.95
N PHE A 90 -3.34 -10.16 -15.32
CA PHE A 90 -1.92 -10.28 -14.94
C PHE A 90 -1.09 -9.06 -15.36
N VAL A 91 -1.37 -8.48 -16.53
CA VAL A 91 -0.69 -7.26 -17.00
C VAL A 91 -1.13 -6.03 -16.20
N VAL A 92 -2.42 -5.91 -15.89
CA VAL A 92 -2.94 -4.79 -15.08
C VAL A 92 -2.39 -4.84 -13.67
N GLU A 93 -2.34 -6.03 -13.09
CA GLU A 93 -1.90 -6.25 -11.72
C GLU A 93 -0.40 -5.98 -11.53
N ASP A 94 0.46 -6.47 -12.43
CA ASP A 94 1.91 -6.19 -12.38
C ASP A 94 2.21 -4.69 -12.58
N ARG A 95 1.33 -3.96 -13.28
CA ARG A 95 1.41 -2.49 -13.40
C ARG A 95 0.85 -1.75 -12.19
N SER A 96 -0.19 -2.27 -11.53
CA SER A 96 -0.88 -1.59 -10.43
C SER A 96 -0.13 -1.72 -9.09
N ARG A 97 0.60 -2.83 -8.89
CA ARG A 97 1.32 -3.11 -7.64
C ARG A 97 2.47 -4.10 -7.81
N LYS A 98 3.41 -4.06 -6.85
CA LYS A 98 4.47 -5.07 -6.74
C LYS A 98 3.91 -6.37 -6.15
N LEU A 99 3.84 -7.41 -6.97
CA LEU A 99 3.48 -8.76 -6.54
C LEU A 99 4.56 -9.38 -5.63
N PRO A 100 4.25 -9.77 -4.39
CA PRO A 100 5.13 -10.57 -3.53
C PRO A 100 5.48 -11.90 -4.20
N ALA A 101 6.61 -12.49 -3.79
CA ALA A 101 7.09 -13.75 -4.38
C ALA A 101 6.07 -14.90 -4.24
N ILE A 102 5.34 -14.96 -3.12
CA ILE A 102 4.33 -15.98 -2.85
C ILE A 102 3.15 -15.87 -3.83
N GLU A 103 2.70 -14.66 -4.11
CA GLU A 103 1.62 -14.39 -5.06
C GLU A 103 2.03 -14.81 -6.48
N ARG A 104 3.28 -14.50 -6.89
CA ARG A 104 3.81 -14.96 -8.19
C ARG A 104 3.85 -16.49 -8.31
N ILE A 105 4.22 -17.19 -7.23
CA ILE A 105 4.20 -18.66 -7.20
C ILE A 105 2.75 -19.16 -7.32
N MET A 106 1.81 -18.57 -6.57
CA MET A 106 0.40 -18.93 -6.64
C MET A 106 -0.16 -18.77 -8.05
N HIS A 107 0.11 -17.64 -8.72
CA HIS A 107 -0.32 -17.40 -10.10
C HIS A 107 0.27 -18.42 -11.08
N THR A 108 1.53 -18.80 -10.88
CA THR A 108 2.18 -19.83 -11.70
C THR A 108 1.49 -21.19 -11.54
N VAL A 109 1.18 -21.58 -10.30
CA VAL A 109 0.45 -22.83 -10.01
C VAL A 109 -0.97 -22.80 -10.61
N LEU A 110 -1.69 -21.68 -10.44
CA LEU A 110 -3.01 -21.45 -11.03
C LEU A 110 -2.98 -21.54 -12.56
N ALA A 111 -1.96 -20.99 -13.22
CA ALA A 111 -1.81 -21.04 -14.67
C ALA A 111 -1.54 -22.45 -15.17
N VAL A 112 -0.67 -23.21 -14.48
CA VAL A 112 -0.37 -24.61 -14.83
C VAL A 112 -1.60 -25.50 -14.66
N ASN A 113 -2.30 -25.39 -13.52
CA ASN A 113 -3.51 -26.18 -13.25
C ASN A 113 -4.65 -25.80 -14.21
N GLY A 114 -4.87 -24.51 -14.44
CA GLY A 114 -5.85 -24.00 -15.40
C GLY A 114 -5.57 -24.45 -16.85
N GLY A 115 -4.31 -24.39 -17.28
CA GLY A 115 -3.89 -24.88 -18.60
C GLY A 115 -4.14 -26.38 -18.79
N ALA A 116 -3.82 -27.20 -17.79
CA ALA A 116 -4.13 -28.62 -17.80
C ALA A 116 -5.65 -28.87 -17.88
N PHE A 117 -6.44 -28.15 -17.10
CA PHE A 117 -7.89 -28.20 -17.15
C PHE A 117 -8.43 -27.87 -18.55
N PHE A 118 -8.00 -26.75 -19.15
CA PHE A 118 -8.45 -26.34 -20.49
C PHE A 118 -8.10 -27.37 -21.56
N ALA A 119 -6.92 -28.00 -21.48
CA ALA A 119 -6.52 -29.04 -22.41
C ALA A 119 -7.45 -30.26 -22.32
N LEU A 120 -7.68 -30.80 -21.11
CA LEU A 120 -8.51 -31.99 -20.93
C LEU A 120 -9.98 -31.72 -21.27
N TYR A 121 -10.52 -30.59 -20.81
CA TYR A 121 -11.91 -30.23 -21.10
C TYR A 121 -12.10 -29.83 -22.58
N GLY A 122 -11.09 -29.25 -23.22
CA GLY A 122 -11.10 -28.94 -24.64
C GLY A 122 -11.23 -30.19 -25.52
N VAL A 123 -10.56 -31.29 -25.16
CA VAL A 123 -10.74 -32.59 -25.82
C VAL A 123 -12.20 -33.07 -25.66
N GLN A 124 -12.78 -32.90 -24.48
CA GLN A 124 -14.19 -33.27 -24.25
C GLN A 124 -15.16 -32.40 -25.06
N LEU A 125 -14.92 -31.08 -25.14
CA LEU A 125 -15.72 -30.16 -25.95
C LEU A 125 -15.64 -30.49 -27.44
N ALA A 126 -14.46 -30.88 -27.95
CA ALA A 126 -14.31 -31.30 -29.34
C ALA A 126 -15.14 -32.55 -29.65
N GLN A 127 -15.19 -33.50 -28.71
CA GLN A 127 -16.07 -34.67 -28.83
C GLN A 127 -17.54 -34.25 -28.82
N TRP A 128 -17.96 -33.41 -27.87
CA TRP A 128 -19.36 -32.96 -27.80
C TRP A 128 -19.79 -32.05 -28.94
N ALA A 129 -18.88 -31.30 -29.57
CA ALA A 129 -19.16 -30.48 -30.73
C ALA A 129 -19.61 -31.31 -31.94
N SER A 130 -19.21 -32.59 -32.01
CA SER A 130 -19.63 -33.51 -33.06
C SER A 130 -21.05 -34.09 -32.87
N LEU A 131 -21.65 -33.88 -31.68
CA LEU A 131 -23.00 -34.35 -31.35
C LEU A 131 -24.07 -33.34 -31.79
N PRO A 132 -25.35 -33.75 -31.92
CA PRO A 132 -26.46 -32.82 -32.12
C PRO A 132 -26.50 -31.74 -31.04
N THR A 133 -26.94 -30.55 -31.42
CA THR A 133 -26.99 -29.41 -30.47
C THR A 133 -27.97 -29.70 -29.35
N GLY A 134 -27.49 -29.64 -28.11
CA GLY A 134 -28.29 -29.91 -26.93
C GLY A 134 -27.56 -29.63 -25.62
N LEU A 135 -28.33 -29.43 -24.56
CA LEU A 135 -27.84 -29.41 -23.19
C LEU A 135 -28.38 -30.66 -22.50
N THR A 136 -27.48 -31.59 -22.15
CA THR A 136 -27.87 -32.84 -21.48
C THR A 136 -27.38 -32.83 -20.05
N ALA A 137 -28.20 -33.28 -19.11
CA ALA A 137 -27.77 -33.36 -17.71
C ALA A 137 -26.62 -34.37 -17.55
N ILE A 138 -25.61 -34.01 -16.77
CA ILE A 138 -24.53 -34.88 -16.30
C ILE A 138 -24.52 -34.81 -14.78
N ASP A 139 -24.36 -35.98 -14.13
CA ASP A 139 -24.23 -36.06 -12.67
C ASP A 139 -22.79 -36.42 -12.28
N PHE A 140 -22.12 -35.49 -11.59
CA PHE A 140 -20.80 -35.70 -10.99
C PHE A 140 -20.88 -36.02 -9.49
N GLY A 141 -22.08 -36.24 -8.95
CA GLY A 141 -22.36 -36.44 -7.54
C GLY A 141 -21.98 -35.23 -6.70
N TRP A 142 -21.29 -35.48 -5.58
CA TRP A 142 -20.84 -34.42 -4.67
C TRP A 142 -19.96 -33.35 -5.33
N ARG A 143 -19.21 -33.72 -6.39
CA ARG A 143 -18.33 -32.81 -7.13
C ARG A 143 -19.12 -31.73 -7.87
N GLY A 144 -20.25 -32.10 -8.49
CA GLY A 144 -21.16 -31.15 -9.15
C GLY A 144 -21.76 -30.17 -8.14
N TRP A 145 -22.23 -30.66 -7.00
CA TRP A 145 -22.73 -29.80 -5.92
C TRP A 145 -21.68 -28.86 -5.34
N LEU A 146 -20.43 -29.33 -5.20
CA LEU A 146 -19.33 -28.48 -4.77
C LEU A 146 -19.02 -27.38 -5.81
N LEU A 147 -19.03 -27.70 -7.10
CA LEU A 147 -18.89 -26.70 -8.17
C LEU A 147 -20.04 -25.67 -8.17
N THR A 148 -21.28 -26.08 -7.89
CA THR A 148 -22.41 -25.15 -7.67
C THR A 148 -22.11 -24.19 -6.52
N LEU A 149 -21.58 -24.70 -5.40
CA LEU A 149 -21.22 -23.86 -4.25
C LEU A 149 -20.13 -22.86 -4.63
N PHE A 150 -19.10 -23.28 -5.38
CA PHE A 150 -18.09 -22.37 -5.91
C PHE A 150 -18.69 -21.34 -6.87
N ALA A 151 -19.65 -21.72 -7.73
CA ALA A 151 -20.35 -20.81 -8.62
C ALA A 151 -21.07 -19.69 -7.85
N ILE A 152 -21.75 -20.04 -6.76
CA ILE A 152 -22.41 -19.08 -5.87
C ILE A 152 -21.38 -18.16 -5.21
N GLY A 153 -20.31 -18.74 -4.64
CA GLY A 153 -19.26 -17.99 -3.95
C GLY A 153 -18.55 -16.99 -4.86
N VAL A 154 -18.11 -17.42 -6.05
CA VAL A 154 -17.41 -16.56 -7.01
C VAL A 154 -18.33 -15.47 -7.54
N THR A 155 -19.60 -15.77 -7.80
CA THR A 155 -20.58 -14.77 -8.25
C THR A 155 -20.83 -13.72 -7.17
N ALA A 156 -20.97 -14.11 -5.90
CA ALA A 156 -21.13 -13.19 -4.78
C ALA A 156 -19.89 -12.28 -4.61
N SER A 157 -18.69 -12.84 -4.76
CA SER A 157 -17.43 -12.08 -4.77
C SER A 157 -17.41 -11.06 -5.92
N GLY A 158 -17.78 -11.48 -7.13
CA GLY A 158 -17.83 -10.60 -8.30
C GLY A 158 -18.81 -9.44 -8.17
N ILE A 159 -20.02 -9.70 -7.63
CA ILE A 159 -21.01 -8.65 -7.34
C ILE A 159 -20.43 -7.63 -6.35
N ARG A 160 -19.79 -8.10 -5.27
CA ARG A 160 -19.15 -7.22 -4.28
C ARG A 160 -18.09 -6.33 -4.92
N ASP A 161 -17.21 -6.92 -5.73
CA ASP A 161 -16.12 -6.18 -6.38
C ASP A 161 -16.66 -5.16 -7.39
N GLY A 162 -17.72 -5.52 -8.13
CA GLY A 162 -18.44 -4.60 -9.02
C GLY A 162 -19.09 -3.43 -8.26
N LEU A 163 -19.72 -3.70 -7.11
CA LEU A 163 -20.26 -2.64 -6.24
C LEU A 163 -19.16 -1.75 -5.66
N ALA A 164 -17.99 -2.29 -5.32
CA ALA A 164 -16.83 -1.49 -4.91
C ALA A 164 -16.32 -0.59 -6.04
N ALA A 165 -16.17 -1.13 -7.25
CA ALA A 165 -15.75 -0.35 -8.42
C ALA A 165 -16.73 0.78 -8.77
N LEU A 166 -18.05 0.52 -8.66
CA LEU A 166 -19.09 1.55 -8.88
C LEU A 166 -19.07 2.64 -7.81
N ARG A 167 -18.82 2.29 -6.53
CA ARG A 167 -18.65 3.28 -5.45
C ARG A 167 -17.46 4.20 -5.72
N MET A 168 -16.31 3.63 -6.09
CA MET A 168 -15.11 4.41 -6.44
C MET A 168 -15.34 5.33 -7.64
N GLN A 169 -16.14 4.89 -8.63
CA GLN A 169 -16.49 5.75 -9.76
C GLN A 169 -17.33 6.96 -9.35
N ARG A 170 -18.25 6.79 -8.38
CA ARG A 170 -19.10 7.88 -7.88
C ARG A 170 -18.34 8.88 -7.02
N GLU A 171 -17.35 8.42 -6.26
CA GLU A 171 -16.52 9.28 -5.39
C GLU A 171 -15.54 10.16 -6.18
N GLY A 172 -15.32 9.85 -7.47
CA GLY A 172 -14.41 10.61 -8.33
C GLY A 172 -12.93 10.36 -8.01
N LYS A 173 -12.03 10.77 -8.91
CA LYS A 173 -10.59 10.76 -8.63
C LYS A 173 -10.30 11.90 -7.65
N PRO A 174 -9.64 11.67 -6.50
CA PRO A 174 -9.26 12.76 -5.61
C PRO A 174 -8.44 13.80 -6.38
N SER A 175 -8.72 15.08 -6.13
CA SER A 175 -8.01 16.20 -6.78
C SER A 175 -6.51 16.11 -6.46
N ASN A 176 -5.68 16.17 -7.50
CA ASN A 176 -4.23 16.24 -7.32
C ASN A 176 -3.88 17.63 -6.76
N PRO A 177 -3.33 17.75 -5.55
CA PRO A 177 -3.08 19.03 -4.90
C PRO A 177 -1.92 19.82 -5.50
N PHE A 178 -1.15 19.23 -6.42
CA PHE A 178 -0.12 19.93 -7.17
C PHE A 178 -0.64 20.44 -8.52
N ALA A 179 -1.87 20.07 -8.92
CA ALA A 179 -2.42 20.47 -10.21
C ALA A 179 -2.84 21.95 -10.23
N GLY A 180 -2.62 22.61 -11.37
CA GLY A 180 -2.99 24.02 -11.56
C GLY A 180 -1.96 25.03 -11.02
N GLY A 181 -0.92 24.57 -10.32
CA GLY A 181 0.21 25.38 -9.88
C GLY A 181 1.21 25.71 -11.00
N THR A 182 2.19 26.55 -10.67
CA THR A 182 3.33 26.83 -11.58
C THR A 182 4.21 25.60 -11.74
N TYR A 183 4.71 25.37 -12.95
CA TYR A 183 5.65 24.30 -13.23
C TYR A 183 6.90 24.41 -12.33
N LYS A 184 7.38 23.26 -11.83
CA LYS A 184 8.56 23.17 -10.94
C LYS A 184 9.41 21.95 -11.29
N ARG A 185 10.71 22.08 -11.08
CA ARG A 185 11.71 21.00 -11.10
C ARG A 185 11.98 20.55 -9.69
N VAL A 186 11.66 19.29 -9.40
CA VAL A 186 11.70 18.75 -8.04
C VAL A 186 12.76 17.66 -7.92
N LEU A 187 13.66 17.79 -6.96
CA LEU A 187 14.56 16.71 -6.56
C LEU A 187 13.95 15.99 -5.34
N VAL A 188 13.74 14.68 -5.46
CA VAL A 188 13.16 13.85 -4.39
C VAL A 188 14.14 12.76 -3.97
N THR A 189 14.46 12.69 -2.69
CA THR A 189 15.10 11.51 -2.10
C THR A 189 14.06 10.67 -1.38
N GLY A 190 14.27 9.35 -1.29
CA GLY A 190 13.24 8.46 -0.75
C GLY A 190 11.98 8.37 -1.63
N GLY A 191 12.07 8.79 -2.89
CA GLY A 191 10.94 8.81 -3.83
C GLY A 191 10.33 7.44 -4.10
N THR A 192 11.06 6.34 -3.92
CA THR A 192 10.52 4.97 -4.07
C THR A 192 9.88 4.42 -2.79
N GLY A 193 9.75 5.23 -1.74
CA GLY A 193 9.20 4.85 -0.44
C GLY A 193 7.68 5.05 -0.35
N PHE A 194 7.10 4.70 0.80
CA PHE A 194 5.65 4.71 1.03
C PHE A 194 4.97 6.07 0.76
N ILE A 195 5.58 7.17 1.22
CA ILE A 195 5.10 8.53 0.96
C ILE A 195 5.62 9.02 -0.39
N GLY A 196 6.90 8.78 -0.66
CA GLY A 196 7.59 9.26 -1.86
C GLY A 196 6.95 8.78 -3.17
N GLU A 197 6.47 7.54 -3.24
CA GLU A 197 5.93 6.97 -4.48
C GLU A 197 4.65 7.70 -4.90
N VAL A 198 3.78 8.01 -3.94
CA VAL A 198 2.56 8.80 -4.18
C VAL A 198 2.91 10.23 -4.55
N LEU A 199 3.84 10.84 -3.81
CA LEU A 199 4.29 12.20 -4.06
C LEU A 199 4.87 12.38 -5.47
N VAL A 200 5.78 11.50 -5.88
CA VAL A 200 6.42 11.57 -7.21
C VAL A 200 5.37 11.41 -8.31
N ASN A 201 4.47 10.43 -8.19
CA ASN A 201 3.41 10.24 -9.18
C ASN A 201 2.47 11.46 -9.27
N GLN A 202 2.06 12.04 -8.14
CA GLN A 202 1.22 13.24 -8.16
C GLN A 202 1.95 14.46 -8.75
N LEU A 203 3.23 14.65 -8.45
CA LEU A 203 4.03 15.71 -9.06
C LEU A 203 4.13 15.55 -10.59
N LEU A 204 4.42 14.33 -11.06
CA LEU A 204 4.47 14.02 -12.49
C LEU A 204 3.12 14.20 -13.18
N ASP A 205 2.04 13.73 -12.56
CA ASP A 205 0.67 13.86 -13.06
C ASP A 205 0.21 15.34 -13.11
N ALA A 206 0.76 16.20 -12.26
CA ALA A 206 0.54 17.64 -12.28
C ALA A 206 1.43 18.40 -13.30
N GLY A 207 2.32 17.70 -14.01
CA GLY A 207 3.18 18.26 -15.05
C GLY A 207 4.54 18.77 -14.56
N HIS A 208 4.89 18.57 -13.29
CA HIS A 208 6.23 18.88 -12.78
C HIS A 208 7.25 17.86 -13.31
N THR A 209 8.51 18.28 -13.46
CA THR A 209 9.60 17.34 -13.72
C THR A 209 10.23 16.89 -12.42
N VAL A 210 10.40 15.59 -12.25
CA VAL A 210 10.92 15.00 -11.01
C VAL A 210 12.23 14.26 -11.29
N SER A 211 13.26 14.59 -10.52
CA SER A 211 14.48 13.79 -10.40
C SER A 211 14.46 13.02 -9.08
N VAL A 212 14.71 11.72 -9.12
CA VAL A 212 14.68 10.85 -7.95
C VAL A 212 16.07 10.32 -7.64
N LEU A 213 16.58 10.63 -6.45
CA LEU A 213 17.80 10.00 -5.92
C LEU A 213 17.43 8.63 -5.32
N ALA A 214 17.82 7.57 -6.00
CA ALA A 214 17.47 6.20 -5.64
C ALA A 214 18.69 5.27 -5.66
N ARG A 215 18.77 4.37 -4.67
CA ARG A 215 19.83 3.33 -4.59
C ARG A 215 19.86 2.44 -5.84
N ASP A 216 18.68 2.17 -6.40
CA ASP A 216 18.48 1.40 -7.62
C ASP A 216 17.69 2.25 -8.65
N PRO A 217 18.39 2.96 -9.55
CA PRO A 217 17.75 3.84 -10.52
C PRO A 217 16.89 3.11 -11.56
N LEU A 218 17.25 1.87 -11.93
CA LEU A 218 16.49 1.11 -12.92
C LEU A 218 15.13 0.71 -12.33
N LYS A 219 15.14 0.19 -11.11
CA LYS A 219 13.90 -0.13 -10.38
C LYS A 219 13.06 1.11 -10.12
N ALA A 220 13.68 2.26 -9.83
CA ALA A 220 12.97 3.52 -9.66
C ALA A 220 12.36 4.01 -10.98
N ALA A 221 13.08 3.91 -12.10
CA ALA A 221 12.58 4.30 -13.41
C ALA A 221 11.38 3.44 -13.83
N TYR A 222 11.43 2.12 -13.59
CA TYR A 222 10.29 1.22 -13.82
C TYR A 222 9.08 1.63 -12.97
N LEU A 223 9.29 1.98 -11.70
CA LEU A 223 8.21 2.39 -10.78
C LEU A 223 7.46 3.66 -11.24
N PHE A 224 8.09 4.49 -12.06
CA PHE A 224 7.52 5.76 -12.54
C PHE A 224 7.35 5.78 -14.07
N ASP A 225 7.26 4.61 -14.72
CA ASP A 225 7.06 4.47 -16.16
C ASP A 225 8.07 5.25 -17.02
N GLY A 226 9.31 5.41 -16.52
CA GLY A 226 10.35 6.21 -17.17
C GLY A 226 10.11 7.73 -17.16
N ARG A 227 9.04 8.22 -16.52
CA ARG A 227 8.67 9.65 -16.47
C ARG A 227 9.58 10.48 -15.54
N ALA A 228 10.18 9.84 -14.53
CA ALA A 228 11.11 10.49 -13.60
C ALA A 228 12.58 10.21 -13.96
N ARG A 229 13.44 11.24 -13.88
CA ARG A 229 14.90 11.06 -14.01
C ARG A 229 15.44 10.41 -12.73
N CYS A 230 15.81 9.14 -12.79
CA CYS A 230 16.32 8.41 -11.63
C CYS A 230 17.85 8.36 -11.63
N VAL A 231 18.48 8.79 -10.53
CA VAL A 231 19.95 8.81 -10.38
C VAL A 231 20.39 8.11 -9.11
N ARG A 232 21.58 7.48 -9.14
CA ARG A 232 22.14 6.77 -7.97
C ARG A 232 22.90 7.68 -7.01
N SER A 233 23.50 8.74 -7.53
CA SER A 233 24.44 9.59 -6.81
C SER A 233 24.21 11.05 -7.17
N LEU A 234 24.42 11.94 -6.19
CA LEU A 234 24.42 13.39 -6.40
C LEU A 234 25.50 13.86 -7.38
N SER A 235 26.56 13.08 -7.59
CA SER A 235 27.57 13.38 -8.62
C SER A 235 27.03 13.30 -10.06
N LYS A 236 25.83 12.73 -10.25
CA LYS A 236 25.10 12.73 -11.53
C LYS A 236 24.16 13.93 -11.68
N LEU A 237 24.12 14.81 -10.69
CA LEU A 237 23.42 16.09 -10.72
C LEU A 237 24.47 17.19 -10.81
N GLY A 238 24.56 17.86 -11.96
CA GLY A 238 25.47 18.99 -12.13
C GLY A 238 25.17 20.11 -11.14
N TYR A 239 26.19 20.88 -10.74
CA TYR A 239 26.00 22.04 -9.86
C TYR A 239 25.33 23.22 -10.59
N ASP A 240 25.32 23.21 -11.92
CA ASP A 240 24.61 24.14 -12.79
C ASP A 240 23.14 23.77 -13.01
N GLU A 241 22.75 22.52 -12.73
CA GLU A 241 21.35 22.10 -12.78
C GLU A 241 20.51 22.91 -11.79
N THR A 242 19.26 23.17 -12.16
CA THR A 242 18.35 23.97 -11.34
C THR A 242 17.20 23.11 -10.87
N PHE A 243 16.98 23.13 -9.55
CA PHE A 243 15.81 22.58 -8.90
C PHE A 243 15.10 23.70 -8.18
N ASP A 244 13.79 23.77 -8.31
CA ASP A 244 12.98 24.79 -7.64
C ASP A 244 12.60 24.32 -6.23
N VAL A 245 12.49 22.99 -6.04
CA VAL A 245 12.18 22.34 -4.76
C VAL A 245 13.05 21.10 -4.54
N VAL A 246 13.56 20.91 -3.32
CA VAL A 246 14.17 19.65 -2.88
C VAL A 246 13.36 19.05 -1.74
N ILE A 247 13.00 17.77 -1.86
CA ILE A 247 12.23 17.03 -0.86
C ILE A 247 13.04 15.82 -0.40
N ASN A 248 13.47 15.84 0.85
CA ASN A 248 14.28 14.80 1.45
C ASN A 248 13.43 13.86 2.31
N LEU A 249 12.96 12.75 1.72
CA LEU A 249 12.22 11.69 2.42
C LEU A 249 13.08 10.43 2.66
N ALA A 250 14.39 10.50 2.38
CA ALA A 250 15.27 9.35 2.49
C ALA A 250 15.41 8.86 3.93
N GLY A 251 15.16 7.56 4.12
CA GLY A 251 15.44 6.88 5.37
C GLY A 251 15.13 5.39 5.26
N ALA A 252 15.99 4.56 5.84
CA ALA A 252 15.69 3.14 5.98
C ALA A 252 14.52 2.95 6.97
N PRO A 253 13.63 1.95 6.77
CA PRO A 253 12.53 1.67 7.70
C PRO A 253 13.05 1.44 9.12
N VAL A 254 12.45 2.12 10.10
CA VAL A 254 12.82 1.98 11.52
C VAL A 254 12.30 0.67 12.12
N ALA A 255 11.14 0.22 11.67
CA ALA A 255 10.60 -1.10 11.96
C ALA A 255 11.33 -2.18 11.15
N GLY A 256 11.55 -3.35 11.75
CA GLY A 256 12.23 -4.47 11.12
C GLY A 256 13.11 -5.24 12.12
N PRO A 257 14.41 -5.48 11.81
CA PRO A 257 15.32 -6.13 12.73
C PRO A 257 15.55 -5.32 14.01
N ARG A 258 15.90 -6.02 15.11
CA ARG A 258 16.35 -5.41 16.37
C ARG A 258 17.44 -4.37 16.13
N TRP A 259 17.38 -3.26 16.88
CA TRP A 259 18.36 -2.19 16.81
C TRP A 259 19.67 -2.58 17.50
N SER A 260 20.49 -3.36 16.80
CA SER A 260 21.92 -3.50 17.13
C SER A 260 22.69 -2.24 16.72
N GLU A 261 23.91 -2.06 17.22
CA GLU A 261 24.80 -0.95 16.83
C GLU A 261 24.95 -0.85 15.30
N LYS A 262 25.16 -1.99 14.62
CA LYS A 262 25.21 -2.06 13.15
C LYS A 262 23.92 -1.54 12.51
N ARG A 263 22.75 -1.88 13.07
CA ARG A 263 21.46 -1.41 12.55
C ARG A 263 21.25 0.08 12.83
N GLN A 264 21.61 0.57 14.01
CA GLN A 264 21.55 1.98 14.37
C GLN A 264 22.44 2.82 13.44
N ALA A 265 23.68 2.39 13.18
CA ALA A 265 24.58 3.03 12.21
C ALA A 265 23.98 3.08 10.80
N GLN A 266 23.29 2.00 10.35
CA GLN A 266 22.56 2.02 9.08
C GLN A 266 21.41 3.03 9.07
N LEU A 267 20.66 3.14 10.18
CA LEU A 267 19.55 4.09 10.29
C LEU A 267 20.04 5.54 10.24
N ILE A 268 21.13 5.85 10.96
CA ILE A 268 21.84 7.13 10.91
C ILE A 268 22.32 7.40 9.48
N ALA A 269 23.12 6.50 8.89
CA ALA A 269 23.71 6.68 7.56
C ALA A 269 22.65 6.90 6.47
N SER A 270 21.51 6.20 6.54
CA SER A 270 20.42 6.37 5.57
C SER A 270 19.75 7.75 5.59
N ARG A 271 19.94 8.50 6.67
CA ARG A 271 19.31 9.80 6.95
C ARG A 271 20.34 10.91 7.00
N VAL A 272 21.19 10.91 8.02
CA VAL A 272 22.18 11.96 8.31
C VAL A 272 23.18 12.07 7.17
N ASN A 273 23.91 11.00 6.83
CA ASN A 273 24.91 11.06 5.75
C ASN A 273 24.28 11.42 4.39
N THR A 274 23.06 10.95 4.11
CA THR A 274 22.32 11.34 2.89
C THR A 274 22.03 12.84 2.90
N THR A 275 21.56 13.38 4.03
CA THR A 275 21.29 14.81 4.20
C THR A 275 22.56 15.65 4.10
N GLU A 276 23.67 15.24 4.73
CA GLU A 276 24.96 15.92 4.65
C GLU A 276 25.51 15.96 3.22
N ALA A 277 25.38 14.86 2.48
CA ALA A 277 25.75 14.81 1.07
C ALA A 277 24.90 15.77 0.24
N LEU A 278 23.59 15.87 0.52
CA LEU A 278 22.72 16.84 -0.12
C LEU A 278 23.08 18.28 0.26
N MET A 279 23.43 18.57 1.51
CA MET A 279 23.88 19.90 1.92
C MET A 279 25.19 20.29 1.23
N THR A 280 26.11 19.33 1.07
CA THR A 280 27.35 19.52 0.31
C THR A 280 27.05 19.85 -1.16
N TRP A 281 26.10 19.15 -1.77
CA TRP A 281 25.65 19.48 -3.12
C TRP A 281 25.00 20.87 -3.18
N LEU A 282 24.09 21.16 -2.24
CA LEU A 282 23.35 22.41 -2.16
C LEU A 282 24.30 23.60 -1.99
N LYS A 283 25.35 23.48 -1.17
CA LYS A 283 26.38 24.52 -0.98
C LYS A 283 27.03 24.91 -2.31
N ASN A 284 27.33 23.93 -3.16
CA ASN A 284 28.02 24.12 -4.44
C ASN A 284 27.08 24.42 -5.62
N ALA A 285 25.77 24.19 -5.49
CA ALA A 285 24.80 24.49 -6.53
C ALA A 285 24.79 25.99 -6.88
N LYS A 286 24.84 26.30 -8.18
CA LYS A 286 24.80 27.67 -8.71
C LYS A 286 23.44 28.32 -8.51
N HIS A 287 22.38 27.52 -8.63
CA HIS A 287 21.00 27.96 -8.40
C HIS A 287 20.48 27.27 -7.14
N LYS A 288 20.16 28.05 -6.11
CA LYS A 288 19.56 27.51 -4.88
C LYS A 288 18.06 27.26 -5.12
N PRO A 289 17.50 26.12 -4.66
CA PRO A 289 16.06 25.90 -4.68
C PRO A 289 15.36 26.94 -3.81
N ALA A 290 14.12 27.28 -4.15
CA ALA A 290 13.31 28.18 -3.33
C ALA A 290 12.84 27.48 -2.05
N LEU A 291 12.68 26.15 -2.07
CA LEU A 291 12.11 25.36 -0.99
C LEU A 291 12.90 24.07 -0.73
N TRP A 292 13.20 23.82 0.54
CA TRP A 292 13.70 22.56 1.08
C TRP A 292 12.67 21.94 2.04
N ILE A 293 12.16 20.76 1.73
CA ILE A 293 11.28 19.99 2.62
C ILE A 293 12.08 18.82 3.21
N GLN A 294 12.19 18.79 4.53
CA GLN A 294 12.93 17.77 5.28
C GLN A 294 11.97 16.86 6.04
N ALA A 295 11.98 15.56 5.76
CA ALA A 295 11.33 14.61 6.66
C ALA A 295 12.10 14.49 7.98
N SER A 296 11.34 14.38 9.06
CA SER A 296 11.77 13.98 10.40
C SER A 296 10.67 13.06 10.98
N ALA A 297 10.67 12.82 12.29
CA ALA A 297 9.64 12.05 12.97
C ALA A 297 9.37 12.61 14.36
N ILE A 298 8.17 12.34 14.87
CA ILE A 298 7.83 12.67 16.26
C ILE A 298 8.73 11.96 17.28
N GLY A 299 9.46 10.92 16.87
CA GLY A 299 10.50 10.29 17.69
C GLY A 299 11.54 11.26 18.27
N PHE A 300 11.66 12.48 17.71
CA PHE A 300 12.39 13.61 18.31
C PHE A 300 12.06 13.86 19.79
N TYR A 301 10.79 13.74 20.17
CA TYR A 301 10.33 14.00 21.54
C TYR A 301 10.60 12.85 22.51
N GLY A 302 11.01 11.67 22.00
CA GLY A 302 11.23 10.47 22.80
C GLY A 302 9.98 10.00 23.56
N VAL A 303 10.18 9.07 24.49
CA VAL A 303 9.09 8.59 25.34
C VAL A 303 8.74 9.67 26.37
N ARG A 304 7.46 10.05 26.43
CA ARG A 304 6.90 11.08 27.32
C ARG A 304 5.69 10.56 28.05
N ASP A 305 5.25 11.28 29.08
CA ASP A 305 4.02 10.93 29.77
C ASP A 305 2.81 11.11 28.83
N ALA A 306 1.84 10.20 28.90
CA ALA A 306 0.65 10.23 28.05
C ALA A 306 -0.26 11.46 28.26
N SER A 307 -0.14 12.11 29.41
CA SER A 307 -0.86 13.34 29.78
C SER A 307 -0.20 14.60 29.23
N GLU A 308 1.09 14.56 28.92
CA GLU A 308 1.83 15.70 28.38
C GLU A 308 1.51 15.90 26.89
N SER A 309 1.08 17.11 26.53
CA SER A 309 0.84 17.49 25.13
C SER A 309 2.08 18.17 24.55
N LEU A 310 2.60 17.64 23.45
CA LEU A 310 3.86 18.06 22.86
C LEU A 310 3.60 18.81 21.54
N ASP A 311 3.90 20.10 21.51
CA ASP A 311 3.87 20.91 20.29
C ASP A 311 5.27 21.06 19.67
N GLU A 312 5.42 21.90 18.65
CA GLU A 312 6.69 22.14 17.97
C GLU A 312 7.74 22.84 18.84
N GLY A 313 7.34 23.47 19.95
CA GLY A 313 8.22 24.12 20.92
C GLY A 313 8.75 23.18 22.02
N ALA A 314 8.19 21.98 22.15
CA ALA A 314 8.61 21.01 23.15
C ALA A 314 10.06 20.52 22.93
N SER A 315 10.75 20.22 24.03
CA SER A 315 12.16 19.83 24.03
C SER A 315 12.40 18.41 23.48
N LYS A 316 13.62 18.18 22.99
CA LYS A 316 14.09 16.86 22.55
C LYS A 316 13.95 15.83 23.67
N GLY A 317 13.57 14.62 23.31
CA GLY A 317 13.58 13.47 24.21
C GLY A 317 14.92 12.79 24.36
N ASP A 318 14.86 11.66 25.07
CA ASP A 318 15.97 10.75 25.29
C ASP A 318 15.87 9.50 24.41
N GLY A 319 16.97 8.75 24.35
CA GLY A 319 17.06 7.50 23.63
C GLY A 319 17.46 7.66 22.16
N PHE A 320 17.70 6.51 21.51
CA PHE A 320 18.26 6.47 20.16
C PHE A 320 17.41 7.21 19.12
N MET A 321 16.09 7.08 19.17
CA MET A 321 15.20 7.73 18.19
C MET A 321 15.21 9.25 18.29
N ALA A 322 15.22 9.80 19.51
CA ALA A 322 15.27 11.23 19.72
C ALA A 322 16.59 11.80 19.20
N GLU A 323 17.69 11.11 19.48
CA GLU A 323 19.01 11.47 18.98
C GLU A 323 19.12 11.37 17.45
N LEU A 324 18.60 10.29 16.86
CA LEU A 324 18.56 10.13 15.41
C LEU A 324 17.77 11.27 14.73
N CYS A 325 16.60 11.64 15.27
CA CYS A 325 15.80 12.72 14.69
C CYS A 325 16.50 14.07 14.85
N ALA A 326 17.09 14.35 16.00
CA ALA A 326 17.82 15.60 16.23
C ALA A 326 19.04 15.74 15.30
N GLN A 327 19.86 14.69 15.14
CA GLN A 327 20.96 14.68 14.18
C GLN A 327 20.48 14.86 12.74
N TRP A 328 19.33 14.27 12.40
CA TRP A 328 18.78 14.37 11.05
C TRP A 328 18.26 15.78 10.73
N GLU A 329 17.61 16.44 11.69
CA GLU A 329 17.18 17.83 11.57
C GLU A 329 18.41 18.77 11.51
N ALA A 330 19.39 18.58 12.38
CA ALA A 330 20.62 19.37 12.41
C ALA A 330 21.41 19.26 11.09
N ALA A 331 21.50 18.06 10.50
CA ALA A 331 22.16 17.85 9.23
C ALA A 331 21.52 18.64 8.07
N ALA A 332 20.23 19.00 8.18
CA ALA A 332 19.52 19.78 7.16
C ALA A 332 19.56 21.30 7.42
N GLN A 333 19.92 21.74 8.63
CA GLN A 333 19.93 23.15 9.04
C GLN A 333 20.68 24.09 8.06
N PRO A 334 21.85 23.70 7.47
CA PRO A 334 22.60 24.57 6.56
C PRO A 334 21.81 25.10 5.35
N ALA A 335 20.69 24.46 4.98
CA ALA A 335 19.81 24.98 3.92
C ALA A 335 19.38 26.43 4.19
N THR A 336 19.02 26.75 5.44
CA THR A 336 18.61 28.11 5.83
C THR A 336 19.76 29.11 5.79
N GLU A 337 20.96 28.69 6.15
CA GLU A 337 22.20 29.49 6.03
C GLU A 337 22.52 29.84 4.58
N PHE A 338 22.10 28.98 3.63
CA PHE A 338 22.22 29.24 2.19
C PHE A 338 21.05 30.04 1.61
N GLY A 339 20.17 30.60 2.46
CA GLY A 339 19.02 31.41 2.03
C GLY A 339 17.86 30.60 1.47
N VAL A 340 17.82 29.28 1.68
CA VAL A 340 16.72 28.42 1.22
C VAL A 340 15.65 28.34 2.30
N ARG A 341 14.37 28.57 1.93
CA ARG A 341 13.24 28.35 2.82
C ARG A 341 13.17 26.86 3.18
N GLN A 342 13.19 26.56 4.47
CA GLN A 342 13.15 25.18 4.96
C GLN A 342 11.86 24.88 5.71
N VAL A 343 11.26 23.73 5.42
CA VAL A 343 10.13 23.15 6.15
C VAL A 343 10.54 21.76 6.65
N VAL A 344 10.54 21.57 7.97
CA VAL A 344 10.83 20.29 8.62
C VAL A 344 9.52 19.66 9.07
N LEU A 345 9.24 18.42 8.64
CA LEU A 345 8.01 17.71 8.93
C LEU A 345 8.28 16.57 9.92
N ARG A 346 7.90 16.73 11.19
CA ARG A 346 7.94 15.66 12.20
C ARG A 346 6.72 14.76 12.04
N LEU A 347 6.91 13.69 11.27
CA LEU A 347 5.84 12.75 10.93
C LEU A 347 5.43 11.88 12.14
N GLY A 348 4.12 11.78 12.38
CA GLY A 348 3.56 10.72 13.22
C GLY A 348 3.61 9.34 12.55
N VAL A 349 2.89 8.38 13.13
CA VAL A 349 2.67 7.09 12.44
C VAL A 349 1.81 7.32 11.21
N VAL A 350 2.39 7.18 10.02
CA VAL A 350 1.68 7.47 8.77
C VAL A 350 0.81 6.29 8.36
N PHE A 351 -0.50 6.51 8.35
CA PHE A 351 -1.52 5.56 7.92
C PHE A 351 -1.86 5.75 6.45
N GLY A 352 -2.08 4.65 5.75
CA GLY A 352 -2.50 4.64 4.35
C GLY A 352 -2.51 3.21 3.81
N PRO A 353 -2.89 3.03 2.53
CA PRO A 353 -2.87 1.73 1.88
C PRO A 353 -1.44 1.16 1.83
N GLY A 354 -1.14 0.17 2.68
CA GLY A 354 0.20 -0.38 2.90
C GLY A 354 0.91 0.22 4.12
N GLY A 355 2.20 0.49 4.00
CA GLY A 355 3.00 1.15 5.04
C GLY A 355 3.00 0.43 6.39
N ALA A 356 3.03 1.21 7.48
CA ALA A 356 3.05 0.67 8.85
C ALA A 356 1.68 0.16 9.32
N LEU A 357 0.59 0.65 8.74
CA LEU A 357 -0.77 0.25 9.13
C LEU A 357 -1.09 -1.18 8.71
N LEU A 358 -0.70 -1.59 7.50
CA LEU A 358 -1.06 -2.91 6.98
C LEU A 358 -0.60 -4.08 7.89
N PRO A 359 0.67 -4.15 8.34
CA PRO A 359 1.10 -5.17 9.30
C PRO A 359 0.32 -5.15 10.63
N LEU A 360 -0.14 -3.97 11.08
CA LEU A 360 -0.95 -3.84 12.28
C LEU A 360 -2.39 -4.34 12.08
N LEU A 361 -2.95 -4.23 10.87
CA LEU A 361 -4.32 -4.67 10.56
C LEU A 361 -4.45 -6.18 10.30
N ILE A 362 -3.41 -6.84 9.78
CA ILE A 362 -3.46 -8.27 9.41
C ILE A 362 -3.96 -9.15 10.58
N PRO A 363 -3.43 -9.06 11.83
CA PRO A 363 -3.94 -9.86 12.94
C PRO A 363 -5.42 -9.60 13.23
N PHE A 364 -5.90 -8.36 13.10
CA PHE A 364 -7.30 -8.02 13.30
C PHE A 364 -8.19 -8.63 12.22
N ARG A 365 -7.77 -8.58 10.95
CA ARG A 365 -8.51 -9.19 9.83
C ARG A 365 -8.69 -10.70 9.99
N LEU A 366 -7.68 -11.36 10.57
CA LEU A 366 -7.68 -12.79 10.91
C LEU A 366 -8.42 -13.13 12.22
N GLY A 367 -8.98 -12.15 12.92
CA GLY A 367 -9.70 -12.37 14.19
C GLY A 367 -8.80 -12.52 15.43
N PHE A 368 -7.49 -12.31 15.28
CA PHE A 368 -6.49 -12.29 16.35
C PHE A 368 -6.20 -10.85 16.84
N GLY A 369 -7.15 -9.94 16.69
CA GLY A 369 -7.03 -8.55 17.11
C GLY A 369 -6.82 -8.43 18.63
N GLY A 370 -5.89 -7.55 19.03
CA GLY A 370 -5.52 -7.44 20.43
C GLY A 370 -4.91 -6.10 20.86
N ARG A 371 -4.96 -5.87 22.16
CA ARG A 371 -4.32 -4.74 22.85
C ARG A 371 -2.83 -5.05 23.06
N MET A 372 -1.97 -4.06 22.83
CA MET A 372 -0.53 -4.16 23.08
C MET A 372 -0.19 -3.45 24.38
N GLY A 373 0.48 -4.17 25.29
CA GLY A 373 0.79 -3.66 26.63
C GLY A 373 -0.50 -3.32 27.41
N ASP A 374 -0.41 -2.33 28.29
CA ASP A 374 -1.56 -1.85 29.05
C ASP A 374 -2.59 -1.09 28.17
N GLY A 375 -2.21 -0.75 26.94
CA GLY A 375 -3.00 -0.04 25.96
C GLY A 375 -3.17 1.45 26.24
N ARG A 376 -2.43 2.01 27.20
CA ARG A 376 -2.50 3.42 27.60
C ARG A 376 -1.61 4.31 26.75
N GLN A 377 -0.59 3.75 26.12
CA GLN A 377 0.34 4.48 25.28
C GLN A 377 -0.40 5.23 24.17
N ILE A 378 -0.10 6.53 24.04
CA ILE A 378 -0.75 7.41 23.06
C ILE A 378 -0.07 7.26 21.71
N MET A 379 -0.87 7.03 20.70
CA MET A 379 -0.45 6.95 19.32
C MET A 379 -0.83 8.24 18.59
N SER A 380 0.19 9.01 18.23
CA SER A 380 0.07 10.16 17.34
C SER A 380 0.32 9.69 15.91
N TRP A 381 -0.69 9.83 15.07
CA TRP A 381 -0.76 9.26 13.71
C TRP A 381 -1.15 10.35 12.71
N VAL A 382 -0.96 10.11 11.41
CA VAL A 382 -1.44 11.02 10.34
C VAL A 382 -1.82 10.20 9.11
N HIS A 383 -2.82 10.64 8.36
CA HIS A 383 -3.13 10.00 7.08
C HIS A 383 -2.11 10.39 6.00
N ARG A 384 -1.72 9.45 5.13
CA ARG A 384 -0.74 9.69 4.06
C ARG A 384 -1.21 10.81 3.13
N ASP A 385 -2.48 10.89 2.83
CA ASP A 385 -3.02 11.97 2.00
C ASP A 385 -2.84 13.34 2.67
N ASP A 386 -3.04 13.46 3.98
CA ASP A 386 -2.75 14.71 4.72
C ASP A 386 -1.26 15.07 4.68
N VAL A 387 -0.37 14.07 4.69
CA VAL A 387 1.07 14.32 4.50
C VAL A 387 1.33 14.96 3.13
N ILE A 388 0.70 14.42 2.08
CA ILE A 388 0.86 14.95 0.72
C ILE A 388 0.25 16.35 0.59
N GLN A 389 -0.93 16.59 1.19
CA GLN A 389 -1.57 17.90 1.21
C GLN A 389 -0.71 18.96 1.89
N VAL A 390 -0.05 18.65 3.01
CA VAL A 390 0.85 19.61 3.68
C VAL A 390 2.10 19.88 2.85
N ILE A 391 2.64 18.87 2.16
CA ILE A 391 3.74 19.08 1.21
C ILE A 391 3.29 20.01 0.06
N ALA A 392 2.10 19.80 -0.49
CA ALA A 392 1.52 20.69 -1.51
C ALA A 392 1.27 22.10 -0.98
N ARG A 393 0.79 22.25 0.26
CA ARG A 393 0.63 23.56 0.89
C ARG A 393 1.96 24.29 1.02
N ALA A 394 3.03 23.59 1.39
CA ALA A 394 4.37 24.17 1.44
C ALA A 394 4.89 24.63 0.07
N PHE A 395 4.41 24.05 -1.04
CA PHE A 395 4.75 24.50 -2.40
C PHE A 395 4.15 25.85 -2.75
N GLU A 396 2.96 26.15 -2.23
CA GLU A 396 2.19 27.35 -2.60
C GLU A 396 2.31 28.48 -1.57
N ASP A 397 2.48 28.11 -0.30
CA ASP A 397 2.48 29.05 0.81
C ASP A 397 3.92 29.30 1.29
N ASP A 398 4.45 30.45 0.87
CA ASP A 398 5.80 30.89 1.25
C ASP A 398 5.92 31.30 2.72
N SER A 399 4.81 31.44 3.46
CA SER A 399 4.84 31.70 4.90
C SER A 399 5.20 30.45 5.71
N LEU A 400 5.00 29.25 5.16
CA LEU A 400 5.36 28.00 5.83
C LEU A 400 6.88 27.84 5.88
N SER A 401 7.43 27.89 7.09
CA SER A 401 8.86 27.73 7.36
C SER A 401 9.11 27.21 8.77
N GLY A 402 10.24 26.54 8.98
CA GLY A 402 10.60 25.90 10.24
C GLY A 402 9.94 24.53 10.42
N THR A 403 9.79 24.12 11.68
CA THR A 403 9.34 22.77 12.04
C THR A 403 7.83 22.72 12.24
N TYR A 404 7.20 21.64 11.75
CA TYR A 404 5.79 21.33 11.90
C TYR A 404 5.61 19.88 12.36
N ASN A 405 4.74 19.67 13.35
CA ASN A 405 4.26 18.35 13.72
C ASN A 405 3.19 17.92 12.74
N LEU A 406 3.50 16.91 11.93
CA LEU A 406 2.58 16.39 10.94
C LEU A 406 1.88 15.15 11.52
N VAL A 407 0.93 15.44 12.41
CA VAL A 407 0.06 14.50 13.12
C VAL A 407 -1.39 14.97 12.97
N ALA A 408 -2.34 14.03 12.92
CA ALA A 408 -3.76 14.34 12.98
C ALA A 408 -4.10 14.97 14.35
N PRO A 409 -5.13 15.84 14.43
CA PRO A 409 -5.54 16.46 15.70
C PRO A 409 -5.99 15.45 16.76
N GLU A 410 -6.63 14.33 16.36
CA GLU A 410 -7.03 13.28 17.29
C GLU A 410 -5.88 12.29 17.56
N ALA A 411 -5.25 12.40 18.73
CA ALA A 411 -4.40 11.35 19.28
C ALA A 411 -5.22 10.34 20.10
N VAL A 412 -5.00 9.04 19.90
CA VAL A 412 -5.74 7.97 20.61
C VAL A 412 -4.80 7.05 21.38
N SER A 413 -5.28 6.43 22.47
CA SER A 413 -4.52 5.37 23.12
C SER A 413 -4.52 4.08 22.29
N GLN A 414 -3.54 3.21 22.48
CA GLN A 414 -3.46 1.94 21.76
C GLN A 414 -4.70 1.06 22.00
N GLY A 415 -5.26 1.07 23.21
CA GLY A 415 -6.51 0.35 23.50
C GLY A 415 -7.71 0.89 22.72
N VAL A 416 -7.81 2.21 22.57
CA VAL A 416 -8.85 2.85 21.74
C VAL A 416 -8.63 2.53 20.27
N PHE A 417 -7.38 2.59 19.79
CA PHE A 417 -7.04 2.18 18.43
C PHE A 417 -7.46 0.74 18.14
N ALA A 418 -7.05 -0.21 18.99
CA ALA A 418 -7.40 -1.62 18.83
C ALA A 418 -8.93 -1.83 18.78
N SER A 419 -9.67 -1.19 19.69
CA SER A 419 -11.13 -1.24 19.73
C SER A 419 -11.77 -0.69 18.45
N ARG A 420 -11.34 0.49 17.98
CA ARG A 420 -11.88 1.12 16.76
C ARG A 420 -11.54 0.34 15.50
N VAL A 421 -10.34 -0.22 15.39
CA VAL A 421 -9.95 -1.13 14.31
C VAL A 421 -10.84 -2.38 14.29
N GLY A 422 -11.06 -3.01 15.45
CA GLY A 422 -11.96 -4.16 15.55
C GLY A 422 -13.38 -3.86 15.11
N LYS A 423 -13.92 -2.69 15.49
CA LYS A 423 -15.24 -2.23 15.04
C LYS A 423 -15.28 -1.99 13.53
N ALA A 424 -14.30 -1.28 12.98
CA ALA A 424 -14.22 -0.98 11.56
C ALA A 424 -14.17 -2.27 10.71
N LEU A 425 -13.35 -3.25 11.13
CA LEU A 425 -13.20 -4.53 10.45
C LEU A 425 -14.30 -5.55 10.80
N LYS A 426 -15.19 -5.24 11.75
CA LYS A 426 -16.19 -6.18 12.30
C LYS A 426 -15.56 -7.48 12.81
N ARG A 427 -14.48 -7.36 13.57
CA ARG A 427 -13.70 -8.47 14.13
C ARG A 427 -13.53 -8.33 15.65
N PRO A 428 -13.48 -9.45 16.41
CA PRO A 428 -13.32 -9.40 17.85
C PRO A 428 -11.93 -8.88 18.24
N VAL A 429 -11.87 -8.19 19.37
CA VAL A 429 -10.63 -7.67 19.98
C VAL A 429 -10.55 -8.21 21.39
N TRP A 430 -9.75 -9.25 21.57
CA TRP A 430 -9.75 -10.03 22.81
C TRP A 430 -8.35 -10.53 23.20
N PHE A 431 -7.38 -10.47 22.28
CA PHE A 431 -5.99 -10.78 22.60
C PHE A 431 -5.33 -9.65 23.39
N HIS A 432 -4.37 -10.03 24.22
CA HIS A 432 -3.51 -9.12 24.95
C HIS A 432 -2.06 -9.51 24.71
N ILE A 433 -1.29 -8.62 24.10
CA ILE A 433 0.13 -8.82 23.81
C ILE A 433 0.93 -8.17 24.96
N PRO A 434 1.51 -8.96 25.88
CA PRO A 434 2.27 -8.41 27.00
C PRO A 434 3.57 -7.75 26.52
N ALA A 435 3.91 -6.60 27.11
CA ALA A 435 5.09 -5.83 26.72
C ALA A 435 6.42 -6.53 27.08
N ALA A 436 6.48 -7.18 28.24
CA ALA A 436 7.72 -7.75 28.77
C ALA A 436 8.45 -8.72 27.82
N PRO A 437 7.81 -9.77 27.27
CA PRO A 437 8.51 -10.69 26.35
C PRO A 437 8.95 -10.00 25.07
N VAL A 438 8.16 -9.05 24.56
CA VAL A 438 8.52 -8.32 23.34
C VAL A 438 9.68 -7.36 23.59
N ARG A 439 9.70 -6.66 24.74
CA ARG A 439 10.84 -5.80 25.14
C ARG A 439 12.13 -6.61 25.29
N ALA A 440 12.07 -7.82 25.86
CA ALA A 440 13.24 -8.69 25.96
C ALA A 440 13.82 -9.09 24.59
N LEU A 441 12.94 -9.44 23.64
CA LEU A 441 13.33 -9.87 22.30
C LEU A 441 13.78 -8.69 21.41
N ALA A 442 13.01 -7.60 21.40
CA ALA A 442 13.19 -6.47 20.48
C ALA A 442 14.08 -5.34 21.03
N GLY A 443 14.40 -5.32 22.33
CA GLY A 443 15.17 -4.24 22.95
C GLY A 443 14.48 -2.88 22.79
N GLU A 444 15.25 -1.82 22.50
CA GLU A 444 14.72 -0.47 22.29
C GLU A 444 13.72 -0.37 21.12
N MET A 445 13.77 -1.26 20.14
CA MET A 445 12.79 -1.26 19.05
C MET A 445 11.36 -1.51 19.56
N ALA A 446 11.19 -2.17 20.71
CA ALA A 446 9.88 -2.38 21.32
C ALA A 446 9.17 -1.04 21.64
N GLN A 447 9.92 0.04 21.82
CA GLN A 447 9.35 1.37 22.07
C GLN A 447 8.40 1.82 20.95
N LEU A 448 8.64 1.39 19.69
CA LEU A 448 7.74 1.68 18.57
C LEU A 448 6.32 1.12 18.73
N PHE A 449 6.13 0.11 19.59
CA PHE A 449 4.87 -0.61 19.76
C PHE A 449 4.25 -0.41 21.15
N PHE A 450 5.09 -0.25 22.17
CA PHE A 450 4.66 -0.25 23.58
C PHE A 450 4.81 1.09 24.28
N ASP A 451 5.46 2.06 23.63
CA ASP A 451 5.58 3.42 24.13
C ASP A 451 4.90 4.39 23.17
N GLY A 452 4.66 5.61 23.64
CA GLY A 452 3.85 6.58 22.92
C GLY A 452 4.02 7.99 23.45
N GLN A 453 3.41 8.93 22.77
CA GLN A 453 3.56 10.35 23.00
C GLN A 453 2.38 11.07 22.36
N ARG A 454 1.82 12.05 23.09
CA ARG A 454 0.71 12.87 22.60
C ARG A 454 1.29 14.12 21.95
N VAL A 455 1.36 14.09 20.63
CA VAL A 455 1.87 15.20 19.82
C VAL A 455 0.70 15.92 19.20
N VAL A 456 0.76 17.24 19.17
CA VAL A 456 -0.28 18.10 18.60
C VAL A 456 0.27 18.93 17.42
N PRO A 457 -0.53 19.15 16.36
CA PRO A 457 -0.12 19.91 15.18
C PRO A 457 -0.42 21.41 15.36
N SER A 458 0.11 22.05 16.41
CA SER A 458 -0.26 23.42 16.79
C SER A 458 0.02 24.41 15.66
N ARG A 459 1.23 24.39 15.08
CA ARG A 459 1.59 25.32 14.02
C ARG A 459 0.83 25.12 12.71
N LEU A 460 0.44 23.89 12.37
CA LEU A 460 -0.41 23.64 11.20
C LEU A 460 -1.83 24.17 11.41
N THR A 461 -2.36 23.98 12.62
CA THR A 461 -3.70 24.47 12.99
C THR A 461 -3.73 26.00 12.99
N GLU A 462 -2.71 26.64 13.57
CA GLU A 462 -2.53 28.10 13.55
C GLU A 462 -2.37 28.65 12.13
N ALA A 463 -1.72 27.91 11.24
CA ALA A 463 -1.61 28.23 9.81
C ALA A 463 -2.92 27.99 9.02
N GLY A 464 -4.01 27.56 9.69
CA GLY A 464 -5.31 27.34 9.07
C GLY A 464 -5.42 26.05 8.24
N TYR A 465 -4.48 25.10 8.40
CA TYR A 465 -4.56 23.83 7.70
C TYR A 465 -5.74 22.99 8.22
N THR A 466 -6.61 22.55 7.31
CA THR A 466 -7.73 21.66 7.64
C THR A 466 -7.39 20.24 7.22
N PHE A 467 -7.31 19.35 8.21
CA PHE A 467 -7.05 17.92 7.96
C PHE A 467 -8.23 17.26 7.26
N ARG A 468 -7.94 16.49 6.21
CA ARG A 468 -8.93 15.67 5.50
C ARG A 468 -9.38 14.48 6.37
N TYR A 469 -8.47 13.93 7.18
CA TYR A 469 -8.75 12.84 8.09
C TYR A 469 -8.41 13.23 9.55
N PRO A 470 -9.24 14.09 10.19
CA PRO A 470 -8.93 14.59 11.52
C PRO A 470 -9.15 13.56 12.64
N THR A 471 -9.92 12.49 12.36
CA THR A 471 -10.27 11.44 13.33
C THR A 471 -9.87 10.06 12.84
N LEU A 472 -9.59 9.16 13.77
CA LEU A 472 -9.19 7.79 13.47
C LEU A 472 -10.30 7.04 12.74
N ASP A 473 -11.57 7.28 13.09
CA ASP A 473 -12.70 6.64 12.40
C ASP A 473 -12.86 7.12 10.95
N ALA A 474 -12.48 8.36 10.64
CA ALA A 474 -12.42 8.83 9.25
C ALA A 474 -11.31 8.11 8.47
N ALA A 475 -10.11 8.02 9.05
CA ALA A 475 -8.99 7.32 8.43
C ALA A 475 -9.27 5.81 8.28
N LEU A 476 -9.85 5.15 9.27
CA LEU A 476 -10.18 3.73 9.19
C LEU A 476 -11.27 3.44 8.16
N ARG A 477 -12.26 4.32 7.97
CA ARG A 477 -13.27 4.14 6.91
C ARG A 477 -12.67 4.16 5.49
N ASP A 478 -11.59 4.92 5.31
CA ASP A 478 -10.83 4.97 4.05
C ASP A 478 -9.96 3.72 3.85
N LEU A 479 -9.43 3.15 4.94
CA LEU A 479 -8.34 2.17 4.90
C LEU A 479 -8.72 0.72 5.26
N ALA A 480 -9.85 0.49 5.95
CA ALA A 480 -10.15 -0.77 6.64
C ALA A 480 -11.12 -1.67 5.90
#